data_AF-A0A165QLD9-F1
#
_entry.id   AF-A0A165QLD9-F1
#
_cell.length_a   1.000
_cell.length_b   1.000
_cell.length_c   1.000
_cell.angle_alpha   90.00
_cell.angle_beta   90.00
_cell.angle_gamma   90.00
#
_symmetry.space_group_name_H-M   'P 1'
#
loop_
_entity.id
_entity.type
_entity.pdbx_description
1 polymer ?
#
loop_
_entity_poly.entity_id
_entity_poly.type
_entity_poly.pdbx_seq_one_letter_code
_entity_poly.pdbx_strand_id
1 'polypeptide(L)'
;MKTRTLLTTLSLFLVILLSSCNNKDITASKAYDTVEAYLADKPEFESTTIHLGKKKLRMKKDSLQIEQYKNLEKDGYIEFAEETSKKKWLSKDSIWNVTLKLTEKAHPYVIDQKNDKVTVKTVLYTLGDSSNLQLNNRSKKSATASVMLNKEYTPFIALAKDKNPNTKFITKKYKLRFSEENGWTIN
;
A
#
# COMPACT_ATOMS: atom_id res chain seq x y z
N MET A 1 -8.35 34.28 65.99
CA MET A 1 -9.60 34.69 65.29
C MET A 1 -9.25 35.76 64.27
N LYS A 2 -9.74 35.61 63.02
CA LYS A 2 -9.61 36.51 61.84
C LYS A 2 -8.17 36.59 61.27
N THR A 3 -7.88 36.42 59.97
CA THR A 3 -8.67 36.40 58.72
C THR A 3 -7.86 35.75 57.59
N ARG A 4 -8.57 35.23 56.58
CA ARG A 4 -8.14 34.46 55.40
C ARG A 4 -7.36 35.28 54.36
N THR A 5 -6.50 34.62 53.57
CA THR A 5 -6.19 34.77 52.11
C THR A 5 -4.83 34.07 51.85
N LEU A 6 -4.49 33.41 50.75
CA LEU A 6 -4.98 33.35 49.37
C LEU A 6 -4.49 32.04 48.74
N LEU A 7 -5.37 31.36 48.01
CA LEU A 7 -5.12 30.18 47.18
C LEU A 7 -4.90 30.67 45.74
N THR A 8 -3.77 30.33 45.08
CA THR A 8 -3.67 30.46 43.61
C THR A 8 -2.76 29.39 43.01
N THR A 9 -3.39 28.32 42.55
CA THR A 9 -2.96 27.39 41.51
C THR A 9 -2.91 28.10 40.15
N LEU A 10 -1.78 28.06 39.45
CA LEU A 10 -1.66 28.51 38.05
C LEU A 10 -1.56 27.29 37.13
N SER A 11 -2.73 26.79 36.69
CA SER A 11 -2.86 25.78 35.63
C SER A 11 -2.85 26.50 34.29
N LEU A 12 -1.76 26.40 33.55
CA LEU A 12 -1.61 26.95 32.20
C LEU A 12 -2.37 26.07 31.21
N PHE A 13 -3.64 26.42 30.93
CA PHE A 13 -4.39 25.88 29.80
C PHE A 13 -3.79 26.43 28.50
N LEU A 14 -3.11 25.57 27.74
CA LEU A 14 -2.72 25.81 26.37
C LEU A 14 -3.97 25.71 25.49
N VAL A 15 -4.64 26.86 25.28
CA VAL A 15 -5.71 26.99 24.29
C VAL A 15 -5.06 26.98 22.90
N ILE A 16 -5.09 25.83 22.24
CA ILE A 16 -4.81 25.75 20.80
C ILE A 16 -5.97 26.45 20.10
N LEU A 17 -5.67 27.62 19.53
CA LEU A 17 -6.55 28.35 18.62
C LEU A 17 -6.83 27.47 17.40
N LEU A 18 -8.00 26.82 17.37
CA LEU A 18 -8.58 26.30 16.14
C LEU A 18 -9.01 27.50 15.29
N SER A 19 -8.09 28.01 14.47
CA SER A 19 -8.40 28.91 13.38
C SER A 19 -9.30 28.19 12.37
N SER A 20 -10.61 28.22 12.60
CA SER A 20 -11.62 27.78 11.64
C SER A 20 -11.69 28.82 10.51
N CYS A 21 -10.78 28.71 9.55
CA CYS A 21 -10.96 29.35 8.26
C CYS A 21 -12.23 28.77 7.63
N ASN A 22 -13.18 29.65 7.29
CA ASN A 22 -14.49 29.34 6.72
C ASN A 22 -14.38 28.84 5.25
N ASN A 23 -13.54 27.83 5.02
CA ASN A 23 -13.16 27.29 3.71
C ASN A 23 -14.18 26.24 3.25
N LYS A 24 -15.42 26.66 3.02
CA LYS A 24 -16.45 25.79 2.41
C LYS A 24 -16.11 25.46 0.97
N ASP A 25 -15.45 26.38 0.25
CA ASP A 25 -15.02 26.16 -1.12
C ASP A 25 -13.83 25.19 -1.18
N ILE A 26 -13.86 24.32 -2.20
CA ILE A 26 -12.80 23.36 -2.47
C ILE A 26 -11.84 23.94 -3.51
N THR A 27 -10.58 24.08 -3.12
CA THR A 27 -9.46 24.47 -3.99
C THR A 27 -8.68 23.22 -4.41
N ALA A 28 -7.82 23.34 -5.43
CA ALA A 28 -6.97 22.23 -5.86
C ALA A 28 -6.02 21.75 -4.75
N SER A 29 -5.40 22.68 -4.01
CA SER A 29 -4.55 22.34 -2.84
C SER A 29 -5.36 21.66 -1.74
N LYS A 30 -6.54 22.19 -1.37
CA LYS A 30 -7.36 21.54 -0.35
C LYS A 30 -7.83 20.15 -0.77
N ALA A 31 -8.15 19.96 -2.05
CA ALA A 31 -8.49 18.65 -2.60
C ALA A 31 -7.29 17.68 -2.57
N TYR A 32 -6.08 18.19 -2.88
CA TYR A 32 -4.84 17.42 -2.78
C TYR A 32 -4.59 16.95 -1.35
N ASP A 33 -4.62 17.86 -0.39
CA ASP A 33 -4.41 17.55 1.04
C ASP A 33 -5.46 16.54 1.56
N THR A 34 -6.70 16.66 1.08
CA THR A 34 -7.77 15.71 1.41
C THR A 34 -7.47 14.30 0.87
N VAL A 35 -6.94 14.20 -0.35
CA VAL A 35 -6.52 12.92 -0.95
C VAL A 35 -5.28 12.36 -0.25
N GLU A 36 -4.30 13.21 0.07
CA GLU A 36 -3.08 12.82 0.78
C GLU A 36 -3.41 12.25 2.16
N ALA A 37 -4.21 12.96 2.96
CA ALA A 37 -4.65 12.50 4.27
C ALA A 37 -5.42 11.18 4.19
N TYR A 38 -6.28 11.02 3.19
CA TYR A 38 -6.99 9.76 2.96
C TYR A 38 -6.05 8.60 2.59
N LEU A 39 -5.06 8.84 1.73
CA LEU A 39 -4.09 7.80 1.33
C LEU A 39 -3.12 7.45 2.47
N ALA A 40 -2.86 8.37 3.39
CA ALA A 40 -2.10 8.08 4.62
C ALA A 40 -2.87 7.14 5.56
N ASP A 41 -4.18 7.33 5.71
CA ASP A 41 -5.06 6.46 6.51
C ASP A 41 -5.38 5.12 5.80
N LYS A 42 -5.61 5.18 4.48
CA LYS A 42 -5.97 4.04 3.63
C LYS A 42 -5.05 3.94 2.43
N PRO A 43 -3.82 3.42 2.61
CA PRO A 43 -2.88 3.24 1.52
C PRO A 43 -3.45 2.36 0.42
N GLU A 44 -3.19 2.75 -0.82
CA GLU A 44 -3.58 1.96 -1.98
C GLU A 44 -2.42 1.13 -2.51
N PHE A 45 -2.72 -0.11 -2.87
CA PHE A 45 -1.76 -1.05 -3.41
C PHE A 45 -2.44 -2.09 -4.28
N GLU A 46 -1.68 -2.70 -5.18
CA GLU A 46 -2.03 -3.98 -5.79
C GLU A 46 -1.45 -5.13 -4.97
N SER A 47 -2.04 -6.31 -5.10
CA SER A 47 -1.61 -7.49 -4.39
C SER A 47 -1.69 -8.75 -5.24
N THR A 48 -0.89 -9.75 -4.86
CA THR A 48 -1.00 -11.11 -5.37
C THR A 48 -1.00 -12.10 -4.20
N THR A 49 -1.49 -13.30 -4.44
CA THR A 49 -1.45 -14.39 -3.46
C THR A 49 -0.34 -15.36 -3.84
N ILE A 50 0.60 -15.55 -2.93
CA ILE A 50 1.65 -16.56 -3.03
C ILE A 50 1.27 -17.78 -2.21
N HIS A 51 1.67 -18.95 -2.70
CA HIS A 51 1.46 -20.19 -1.99
C HIS A 51 2.81 -20.70 -1.48
N LEU A 52 2.99 -20.73 -0.16
CA LEU A 52 4.18 -21.21 0.51
C LEU A 52 4.15 -22.73 0.69
N GLY A 53 5.12 -23.26 1.45
CA GLY A 53 5.23 -24.67 1.76
C GLY A 53 5.85 -25.48 0.62
N LYS A 54 5.54 -26.78 0.59
CA LYS A 54 6.13 -27.73 -0.35
C LYS A 54 5.67 -27.46 -1.78
N LYS A 55 6.63 -27.31 -2.68
CA LYS A 55 6.46 -27.12 -4.12
C LYS A 55 7.20 -28.20 -4.89
N LYS A 56 6.59 -28.54 -6.02
CA LYS A 56 7.13 -29.49 -6.99
C LYS A 56 7.01 -28.86 -8.37
N LEU A 57 8.11 -28.30 -8.86
CA LEU A 57 8.17 -27.58 -10.13
C LEU A 57 9.00 -28.36 -11.13
N ARG A 58 8.69 -28.20 -12.42
CA ARG A 58 9.43 -28.76 -13.54
C ARG A 58 10.44 -27.72 -14.02
N MET A 59 11.72 -28.08 -14.03
CA MET A 59 12.82 -27.12 -14.25
C MET A 59 12.69 -26.34 -15.58
N LYS A 60 12.27 -27.00 -16.66
CA LYS A 60 12.12 -26.34 -17.98
C LYS A 60 10.76 -25.68 -18.14
N LYS A 61 9.68 -26.40 -17.79
CA LYS A 61 8.32 -25.87 -17.98
C LYS A 61 8.03 -24.68 -17.07
N ASP A 62 8.49 -24.72 -15.83
CA ASP A 62 8.19 -23.73 -14.80
C ASP A 62 9.40 -22.81 -14.55
N SER A 63 10.31 -22.69 -15.53
CA SER A 63 11.59 -21.99 -15.40
C SER A 63 11.44 -20.55 -14.92
N LEU A 64 10.48 -19.80 -15.49
CA LEU A 64 10.19 -18.42 -15.09
C LEU A 64 9.80 -18.32 -13.62
N GLN A 65 8.92 -19.22 -13.14
CA GLN A 65 8.49 -19.21 -11.75
C GLN A 65 9.64 -19.59 -10.80
N ILE A 66 10.48 -20.54 -11.20
CA ILE A 66 11.68 -20.93 -10.44
C ILE A 66 12.65 -19.75 -10.35
N GLU A 67 12.88 -19.04 -11.44
CA GLU A 67 13.73 -17.84 -11.48
C GLU A 67 13.19 -16.74 -10.57
N GLN A 68 11.88 -16.48 -10.61
CA GLN A 68 11.23 -15.51 -9.72
C GLN A 68 11.44 -15.86 -8.25
N TYR A 69 11.28 -17.13 -7.85
CA TYR A 69 11.55 -17.55 -6.48
C TYR A 69 13.03 -17.43 -6.11
N LYS A 70 13.95 -17.80 -7.00
CA LYS A 70 15.40 -17.66 -6.75
C LYS A 70 15.81 -16.21 -6.59
N ASN A 71 15.22 -15.28 -7.35
CA ASN A 71 15.48 -13.86 -7.18
C ASN A 71 14.97 -13.35 -5.83
N LEU A 72 13.77 -13.76 -5.42
CA LEU A 72 13.24 -13.41 -4.09
C LEU A 72 14.07 -14.00 -2.95
N GLU A 73 14.64 -15.20 -3.14
CA GLU A 73 15.51 -15.85 -2.15
C GLU A 73 16.87 -15.13 -2.05
N LYS A 74 17.49 -14.84 -3.20
CA LYS A 74 18.72 -14.05 -3.29
C LYS A 74 18.57 -12.68 -2.62
N ASP A 75 17.42 -12.05 -2.80
CA ASP A 75 17.11 -10.75 -2.20
C ASP A 75 16.65 -10.87 -0.73
N GLY A 76 16.54 -12.10 -0.20
CA GLY A 76 16.27 -12.40 1.20
C GLY A 76 14.81 -12.25 1.62
N TYR A 77 13.85 -12.24 0.69
CA TYR A 77 12.40 -12.16 0.98
C TYR A 77 11.76 -13.52 1.22
N ILE A 78 12.34 -14.58 0.67
CA ILE A 78 11.98 -15.96 0.95
C ILE A 78 13.23 -16.78 1.25
N GLU A 79 13.05 -17.95 1.85
CA GLU A 79 14.10 -18.94 2.04
C GLU A 79 13.64 -20.31 1.56
N PHE A 80 14.60 -21.15 1.16
CA PHE A 80 14.37 -22.54 0.78
C PHE A 80 14.76 -23.45 1.93
N ALA A 81 13.76 -23.89 2.72
CA ALA A 81 14.01 -24.72 3.91
C ALA A 81 14.47 -26.15 3.56
N GLU A 82 14.01 -26.66 2.42
CA GLU A 82 14.42 -27.95 1.85
C GLU A 82 14.51 -27.76 0.33
N GLU A 83 15.58 -28.23 -0.30
CA GLU A 83 15.75 -28.16 -1.75
C GLU A 83 16.35 -29.47 -2.29
N THR A 84 15.67 -30.12 -3.23
CA THR A 84 16.24 -31.28 -3.94
C THR A 84 15.88 -31.24 -5.42
N SER A 85 16.85 -31.55 -6.27
CA SER A 85 16.65 -31.70 -7.72
C SER A 85 16.80 -33.16 -8.13
N LYS A 86 15.75 -33.76 -8.70
CA LYS A 86 15.79 -35.15 -9.19
C LYS A 86 15.49 -35.21 -10.69
N LYS A 87 16.38 -35.83 -11.47
CA LYS A 87 16.13 -36.18 -12.87
C LYS A 87 15.18 -37.38 -12.91
N LYS A 88 14.03 -37.24 -13.57
CA LYS A 88 13.13 -38.37 -13.81
C LYS A 88 13.75 -39.26 -14.90
N TRP A 89 13.93 -40.55 -14.61
CA TRP A 89 14.67 -41.52 -15.44
C TRP A 89 14.23 -41.59 -16.92
N LEU A 90 12.98 -41.22 -17.24
CA LEU A 90 12.42 -41.18 -18.60
C LEU A 90 12.04 -39.77 -19.08
N SER A 91 12.29 -38.73 -18.29
CA SER A 91 11.88 -37.36 -18.60
C SER A 91 13.07 -36.53 -19.08
N LYS A 92 12.86 -35.75 -20.14
CA LYS A 92 13.80 -34.69 -20.57
C LYS A 92 13.81 -33.47 -19.63
N ASP A 93 12.92 -33.44 -18.65
CA ASP A 93 12.76 -32.36 -17.68
C ASP A 93 12.87 -32.87 -16.24
N SER A 94 13.70 -32.19 -15.45
CA SER A 94 13.97 -32.51 -14.04
C SER A 94 12.93 -31.89 -13.12
N ILE A 95 12.75 -32.46 -11.93
CA ILE A 95 11.84 -31.92 -10.92
C ILE A 95 12.66 -31.23 -9.83
N TRP A 96 12.27 -30.00 -9.52
CA TRP A 96 12.71 -29.22 -8.39
C TRP A 96 11.67 -29.35 -7.26
N ASN A 97 12.05 -30.01 -6.17
CA ASN A 97 11.23 -30.04 -4.96
C ASN A 97 11.83 -29.02 -3.98
N VAL A 98 11.01 -28.07 -3.54
CA VAL A 98 11.45 -27.02 -2.64
C VAL A 98 10.38 -26.74 -1.58
N THR A 99 10.78 -26.39 -0.36
CA THR A 99 9.87 -25.86 0.65
C THR A 99 10.10 -24.36 0.80
N LEU A 100 9.13 -23.55 0.36
CA LEU A 100 9.20 -22.10 0.41
C LEU A 100 8.74 -21.58 1.78
N LYS A 101 9.50 -20.66 2.38
CA LYS A 101 9.10 -19.89 3.56
C LYS A 101 9.33 -18.40 3.34
N LEU A 102 8.49 -17.55 3.92
CA LEU A 102 8.74 -16.12 3.98
C LEU A 102 9.74 -15.80 5.08
N THR A 103 10.61 -14.83 4.83
CA THR A 103 11.51 -14.28 5.84
C THR A 103 10.85 -13.08 6.55
N GLU A 104 11.45 -12.63 7.64
CA GLU A 104 11.03 -11.40 8.33
C GLU A 104 11.09 -10.16 7.43
N LYS A 105 12.05 -10.12 6.48
CA LYS A 105 12.22 -9.02 5.52
C LYS A 105 10.97 -8.79 4.65
N ALA A 106 10.18 -9.84 4.42
CA ALA A 106 8.95 -9.73 3.65
C ALA A 106 7.77 -9.11 4.42
N HIS A 107 7.85 -9.04 5.75
CA HIS A 107 6.72 -8.63 6.61
C HIS A 107 6.04 -7.32 6.20
N PRO A 108 6.76 -6.23 5.82
CA PRO A 108 6.12 -4.96 5.42
C PRO A 108 5.18 -5.06 4.21
N TYR A 109 5.37 -6.10 3.38
CA TYR A 109 4.59 -6.34 2.18
C TYR A 109 3.45 -7.33 2.41
N VAL A 110 3.40 -8.02 3.54
CA VAL A 110 2.32 -8.97 3.84
C VAL A 110 1.05 -8.21 4.22
N ILE A 111 -0.06 -8.62 3.62
CA ILE A 111 -1.41 -8.09 3.92
C ILE A 111 -2.18 -9.08 4.80
N ASP A 112 -2.15 -10.35 4.43
CA ASP A 112 -2.90 -11.42 5.11
C ASP A 112 -2.17 -12.75 4.97
N GLN A 113 -2.31 -13.61 5.98
CA GLN A 113 -1.75 -14.96 6.02
C GLN A 113 -2.81 -15.96 6.44
N LYS A 114 -3.09 -16.95 5.57
CA LYS A 114 -4.05 -18.01 5.84
C LYS A 114 -3.52 -19.36 5.37
N ASN A 115 -3.10 -20.20 6.31
CA ASN A 115 -2.42 -21.46 6.03
C ASN A 115 -1.20 -21.22 5.12
N ASP A 116 -1.09 -21.96 4.02
CA ASP A 116 -0.01 -21.79 3.04
C ASP A 116 -0.24 -20.63 2.06
N LYS A 117 -1.34 -19.87 2.18
CA LYS A 117 -1.63 -18.73 1.31
C LYS A 117 -1.23 -17.44 2.00
N VAL A 118 -0.40 -16.65 1.34
CA VAL A 118 -0.03 -15.31 1.81
C VAL A 118 -0.36 -14.29 0.74
N THR A 119 -1.09 -13.24 1.11
CA THR A 119 -1.37 -12.12 0.22
C THR A 119 -0.32 -11.05 0.47
N VAL A 120 0.40 -10.67 -0.58
CA VAL A 120 1.48 -9.69 -0.53
C VAL A 120 1.21 -8.52 -1.47
N LYS A 121 1.63 -7.33 -1.06
CA LYS A 121 1.64 -6.12 -1.89
C LYS A 121 2.60 -6.32 -3.06
N THR A 122 2.20 -5.92 -4.26
CA THR A 122 3.01 -6.03 -5.49
C THR A 122 3.39 -4.66 -6.03
N VAL A 123 2.45 -3.71 -5.98
CA VAL A 123 2.63 -2.31 -6.37
C VAL A 123 2.09 -1.45 -5.24
N LEU A 124 2.88 -0.50 -4.75
CA LEU A 124 2.44 0.55 -3.84
C LEU A 124 2.12 1.80 -4.66
N TYR A 125 1.06 2.51 -4.28
CA TYR A 125 0.68 3.75 -4.94
C TYR A 125 1.00 4.95 -4.04
N THR A 126 1.84 5.87 -4.54
CA THR A 126 2.15 7.14 -3.88
C THR A 126 1.53 8.30 -4.63
N LEU A 127 1.02 9.29 -3.90
CA LEU A 127 0.39 10.46 -4.52
C LEU A 127 1.45 11.24 -5.31
N GLY A 128 1.15 11.52 -6.58
CA GLY A 128 2.01 12.30 -7.45
C GLY A 128 1.92 13.81 -7.18
N ASP A 129 2.70 14.60 -7.91
CA ASP A 129 2.77 16.06 -7.71
C ASP A 129 1.38 16.74 -7.80
N SER A 130 1.09 17.61 -6.83
CA SER A 130 -0.13 18.41 -6.72
C SER A 130 -0.51 19.20 -7.97
N SER A 131 0.47 19.62 -8.78
CA SER A 131 0.25 20.30 -10.06
C SER A 131 -0.50 19.47 -11.10
N ASN A 132 -0.48 18.13 -10.97
CA ASN A 132 -1.19 17.21 -11.86
C ASN A 132 -2.65 16.98 -11.45
N LEU A 133 -3.10 17.54 -10.31
CA LEU A 133 -4.46 17.38 -9.84
C LEU A 133 -5.44 18.13 -10.75
N GLN A 134 -6.44 17.40 -11.25
CA GLN A 134 -7.57 18.00 -11.96
C GLN A 134 -8.80 17.98 -11.07
N LEU A 135 -9.27 19.16 -10.69
CA LEU A 135 -10.45 19.33 -9.85
C LEU A 135 -11.69 19.62 -10.69
N ASN A 136 -12.73 18.82 -10.52
CA ASN A 136 -14.03 19.06 -11.11
C ASN A 136 -15.07 19.30 -10.00
N ASN A 137 -15.54 20.54 -9.90
CA ASN A 137 -16.58 20.93 -8.94
C ASN A 137 -17.95 20.58 -9.51
N ARG A 138 -18.62 19.60 -8.91
CA ARG A 138 -19.98 19.21 -9.32
C ARG A 138 -21.04 20.05 -8.61
N SER A 139 -20.81 20.43 -7.35
CA SER A 139 -21.69 21.29 -6.57
C SER A 139 -20.94 21.95 -5.41
N LYS A 140 -21.62 22.80 -4.64
CA LYS A 140 -21.08 23.41 -3.40
C LYS A 140 -20.67 22.40 -2.33
N LYS A 141 -21.11 21.14 -2.41
CA LYS A 141 -20.81 20.08 -1.42
C LYS A 141 -20.20 18.83 -2.03
N SER A 142 -19.92 18.84 -3.34
CA SER A 142 -19.35 17.68 -4.03
C SER A 142 -18.36 18.08 -5.12
N ALA A 143 -17.24 17.38 -5.14
CA ALA A 143 -16.21 17.54 -6.16
C ALA A 143 -15.60 16.18 -6.52
N THR A 144 -14.86 16.14 -7.62
CA THR A 144 -14.06 15.00 -8.02
C THR A 144 -12.64 15.47 -8.26
N ALA A 145 -11.69 14.92 -7.51
CA ALA A 145 -10.26 15.13 -7.76
C ALA A 145 -9.72 13.96 -8.58
N SER A 146 -9.18 14.26 -9.76
CA SER A 146 -8.42 13.29 -10.55
C SER A 146 -6.94 13.53 -10.26
N VAL A 147 -6.28 12.54 -9.67
CA VAL A 147 -4.87 12.63 -9.28
C VAL A 147 -4.04 11.60 -10.03
N MET A 148 -2.75 11.88 -10.13
CA MET A 148 -1.75 10.91 -10.55
C MET A 148 -1.30 10.11 -9.32
N LEU A 149 -1.26 8.78 -9.43
CA LEU A 149 -0.65 7.90 -8.44
C LEU A 149 0.58 7.24 -9.08
N ASN A 150 1.76 7.51 -8.52
CA ASN A 150 3.01 6.87 -8.92
C ASN A 150 3.01 5.40 -8.48
N LYS A 151 3.58 4.54 -9.32
CA LYS A 151 3.77 3.12 -9.00
C LYS A 151 5.14 2.91 -8.40
N GLU A 152 5.15 2.26 -7.25
CA GLU A 152 6.37 1.75 -6.64
C GLU A 152 6.28 0.23 -6.58
N TYR A 153 7.11 -0.44 -7.38
CA TYR A 153 7.12 -1.90 -7.41
C TYR A 153 7.80 -2.45 -6.16
N THR A 154 7.13 -3.40 -5.53
CA THR A 154 7.72 -4.23 -4.49
C THR A 154 8.52 -5.37 -5.13
N PRO A 155 9.38 -6.06 -4.36
CA PRO A 155 10.04 -7.29 -4.83
C PRO A 155 9.06 -8.35 -5.33
N PHE A 156 7.85 -8.41 -4.76
CA PHE A 156 6.82 -9.38 -5.13
C PHE A 156 6.14 -9.10 -6.46
N ILE A 157 6.43 -7.97 -7.13
CA ILE A 157 5.95 -7.72 -8.50
C ILE A 157 6.39 -8.83 -9.46
N ALA A 158 7.52 -9.49 -9.17
CA ALA A 158 8.01 -10.62 -9.94
C ALA A 158 6.99 -11.76 -10.04
N LEU A 159 6.07 -11.89 -9.07
CA LEU A 159 5.04 -12.93 -9.01
C LEU A 159 3.67 -12.47 -9.52
N ALA A 160 3.58 -11.26 -10.08
CA ALA A 160 2.34 -10.67 -10.56
C ALA A 160 2.52 -10.03 -11.94
N LYS A 161 1.40 -9.76 -12.61
CA LYS A 161 1.39 -9.01 -13.86
C LYS A 161 0.95 -7.58 -13.56
N ASP A 162 1.80 -6.59 -13.88
CA ASP A 162 1.33 -5.20 -13.91
C ASP A 162 0.27 -5.06 -15.01
N LYS A 163 -0.89 -4.50 -14.65
CA LYS A 163 -2.00 -4.25 -15.58
C LYS A 163 -1.68 -3.16 -16.60
N ASN A 164 -0.79 -2.23 -16.25
CA ASN A 164 -0.39 -1.08 -17.07
C ASN A 164 1.14 -0.98 -17.17
N PRO A 165 1.87 -2.01 -17.66
CA PRO A 165 3.32 -2.12 -17.51
C PRO A 165 4.12 -1.02 -18.24
N ASN A 166 3.49 -0.35 -19.20
CA ASN A 166 4.13 0.70 -20.00
C ASN A 166 3.97 2.10 -19.38
N THR A 167 3.42 2.20 -18.16
CA THR A 167 3.26 3.46 -17.43
C THR A 167 3.83 3.35 -16.02
N LYS A 168 4.50 4.41 -15.57
CA LYS A 168 5.01 4.55 -14.19
C LYS A 168 3.97 5.07 -13.20
N PHE A 169 2.78 5.40 -13.69
CA PHE A 169 1.70 5.95 -12.88
C PHE A 169 0.34 5.43 -13.37
N ILE A 170 -0.68 5.65 -12.56
CA ILE A 170 -2.09 5.55 -12.95
C ILE A 170 -2.80 6.87 -12.63
N THR A 171 -3.93 7.13 -13.29
CA THR A 171 -4.81 8.24 -12.95
C THR A 171 -6.00 7.69 -12.17
N LYS A 172 -6.25 8.23 -10.97
CA LYS A 172 -7.38 7.82 -10.14
C LYS A 172 -8.26 9.01 -9.76
N LYS A 173 -9.57 8.77 -9.74
CA LYS A 173 -10.57 9.77 -9.38
C LYS A 173 -11.10 9.48 -7.98
N TYR A 174 -11.02 10.47 -7.10
CA TYR A 174 -11.62 10.46 -5.78
C TYR A 174 -12.83 11.37 -5.75
N LYS A 175 -13.91 10.91 -5.10
CA LYS A 175 -15.12 11.70 -4.89
C LYS A 175 -15.01 12.37 -3.53
N LEU A 176 -15.04 13.70 -3.53
CA LEU A 176 -14.98 14.50 -2.32
C LEU A 176 -16.38 14.96 -1.95
N ARG A 177 -16.72 14.90 -0.66
CA ARG A 177 -17.98 15.38 -0.12
C ARG A 177 -17.72 16.27 1.09
N PHE A 178 -18.45 17.39 1.14
CA PHE A 178 -18.38 18.30 2.27
C PHE A 178 -19.47 17.98 3.30
N SER A 179 -19.10 17.93 4.59
CA SER A 179 -20.01 18.02 5.73
C SER A 179 -19.59 19.17 6.65
N GLU A 180 -20.55 19.77 7.35
CA GLU A 180 -20.26 20.86 8.29
C GLU A 180 -19.45 20.36 9.51
N GLU A 181 -19.55 19.07 9.84
CA GLU A 181 -18.85 18.44 10.97
C GLU A 181 -17.39 18.09 10.65
N ASN A 182 -17.14 17.46 9.50
CA ASN A 182 -15.84 16.86 9.16
C ASN A 182 -15.10 17.59 8.02
N GLY A 183 -15.70 18.64 7.46
CA GLY A 183 -15.15 19.33 6.30
C GLY A 183 -15.23 18.47 5.02
N TRP A 184 -14.22 18.60 4.16
CA TRP A 184 -14.13 17.82 2.93
C TRP A 184 -13.48 16.46 3.20
N THR A 185 -14.15 15.38 2.81
CA THR A 185 -13.65 14.01 2.96
C THR A 185 -13.85 13.21 1.68
N ILE A 186 -13.10 12.10 1.56
CA ILE A 186 -13.28 11.13 0.47
C ILE A 186 -14.37 10.14 0.84
N ASN A 187 -15.27 9.90 -0.11
CA ASN A 187 -16.40 8.97 -0.01
C ASN A 187 -16.26 7.78 -0.95
#